data_AF-A0A9D7REZ7-F1
#
_entry.id   AF-A0A9D7REZ7-F1
#
_cell.length_a   1.000
_cell.length_b   1.000
_cell.length_c   1.000
_cell.angle_alpha   90.00
_cell.angle_beta   90.00
_cell.angle_gamma   90.00
#
_symmetry.space_group_name_H-M   'P 1'
#
loop_
_entity.id
_entity.type
_entity.pdbx_description
1 polymer ?
#
loop_
_entity_poly.entity_id
_entity_poly.type
_entity_poly.pdbx_seq_one_letter_code
_entity_poly.pdbx_strand_id
1 'polypeptide(L)'
;MKTMMLFALGGSEVLLIFFAILLLFGGRKIPELMRGIGKGIREFNAAKSTIESELKEGIREADNKAQQQQPSASAPSNSNIDAPHS
;
A
#
# COMPACT_ATOMS: atom_id res chain seq x y z
N MET A 1 3.62 -25.68 28.24
CA MET A 1 2.37 -26.31 28.72
C MET A 1 1.49 -25.40 29.61
N LYS A 2 1.98 -24.25 30.10
CA LYS A 2 1.18 -23.35 30.97
C LYS A 2 0.09 -22.54 30.22
N THR A 3 0.36 -22.10 29.00
CA THR A 3 -0.63 -21.36 28.16
C THR A 3 -1.86 -22.19 27.80
N MET A 4 -1.70 -23.51 27.66
CA MET A 4 -2.80 -24.41 27.30
C MET A 4 -3.79 -24.61 28.46
N MET A 5 -3.34 -24.54 29.72
CA MET A 5 -4.24 -24.57 30.88
C MET A 5 -5.05 -23.28 31.04
N LEU A 6 -4.51 -22.13 30.63
CA LEU A 6 -5.23 -20.85 30.66
C LEU A 6 -6.32 -20.77 29.57
N PHE A 7 -6.11 -21.46 28.45
CA PHE A 7 -7.07 -21.55 27.34
C PHE A 7 -7.97 -22.79 27.38
N ALA A 8 -7.71 -23.77 28.27
CA ALA A 8 -8.54 -24.97 28.41
C ALA A 8 -9.85 -24.74 29.17
N LEU A 9 -9.97 -23.65 29.94
CA LEU A 9 -11.22 -23.11 30.49
C LEU A 9 -11.85 -22.07 29.51
N GLY A 10 -11.75 -22.38 28.22
CA GLY A 10 -11.49 -21.43 27.12
C GLY A 10 -12.59 -20.47 26.67
N GLY A 11 -13.57 -20.12 27.50
CA GLY A 11 -14.60 -19.15 27.12
C GLY A 11 -15.18 -18.38 28.31
N SER A 12 -15.35 -19.04 29.46
CA SER A 12 -15.87 -18.44 30.69
C SER A 12 -14.96 -17.32 31.20
N GLU A 13 -13.66 -17.56 31.30
CA GLU A 13 -12.69 -16.57 31.79
C GLU A 13 -12.60 -15.37 30.86
N VAL A 14 -12.61 -15.59 29.55
CA VAL A 14 -12.61 -14.51 28.55
C VAL A 14 -13.87 -13.67 28.69
N LEU A 15 -15.03 -14.31 28.84
CA LEU A 15 -16.30 -13.61 29.06
C LEU A 15 -16.28 -12.80 30.36
N LEU A 16 -15.72 -13.35 31.44
CA LEU A 16 -15.63 -12.71 32.75
C LEU A 16 -14.69 -11.48 32.72
N ILE A 17 -13.53 -11.59 32.04
CA ILE A 17 -12.62 -10.45 31.79
C ILE A 17 -13.32 -9.40 30.92
N PHE A 18 -14.04 -9.82 29.89
CA PHE A 18 -14.79 -8.90 29.03
C PHE A 18 -15.86 -8.14 29.83
N PHE A 19 -16.57 -8.82 30.73
CA PHE A 19 -17.51 -8.21 31.67
C PHE A 19 -16.82 -7.24 32.65
N ALA A 20 -15.66 -7.60 33.20
CA ALA A 20 -14.90 -6.70 34.08
C ALA A 20 -14.50 -5.40 33.36
N ILE A 21 -14.04 -5.50 32.11
CA ILE A 21 -13.70 -4.35 31.27
C ILE A 21 -14.98 -3.55 30.93
N LEU A 22 -16.08 -4.22 30.60
CA LEU A 22 -17.38 -3.58 30.34
C LEU A 22 -17.95 -2.89 31.58
N LEU A 23 -17.69 -3.37 32.80
CA LEU A 23 -18.10 -2.69 34.03
C LEU A 23 -17.25 -1.46 34.31
N LEU A 24 -15.93 -1.55 34.09
CA LEU A 24 -15.00 -0.44 34.30
C LEU A 24 -15.18 0.69 33.28
N PHE A 25 -15.35 0.34 32.01
CA PHE A 25 -15.48 1.30 30.92
C PHE A 25 -16.92 1.53 30.47
N GLY A 26 -17.86 0.66 30.80
CA GLY A 26 -19.24 0.71 30.28
C GLY A 26 -19.36 0.14 28.86
N GLY A 27 -20.51 -0.47 28.56
CA GLY A 27 -20.79 -1.03 27.22
C GLY A 27 -20.85 -0.03 26.07
N ARG A 28 -20.90 1.29 26.36
CA ARG A 28 -20.95 2.35 25.33
C ARG A 28 -19.57 2.77 24.81
N LYS A 29 -18.52 2.63 25.61
CA LYS A 29 -17.16 3.07 25.24
C LYS A 29 -16.48 2.15 24.24
N ILE A 30 -16.73 0.83 24.30
CA ILE A 30 -16.16 -0.13 23.35
C ILE A 30 -16.63 0.16 21.90
N PRO A 31 -17.94 0.29 21.59
CA PRO A 31 -18.41 0.66 20.26
C PRO A 31 -17.93 2.04 19.78
N GLU A 32 -17.83 3.01 20.69
CA GLU A 32 -17.38 4.37 20.39
C GLU A 32 -15.90 4.39 19.98
N LEU A 33 -15.05 3.68 20.74
CA LEU A 33 -13.63 3.46 20.41
C LEU A 33 -13.46 2.70 19.10
N MET A 34 -14.23 1.62 18.87
CA MET A 34 -14.20 0.87 17.62
C MET A 34 -14.57 1.74 16.41
N ARG A 35 -15.58 2.60 16.53
CA ARG A 35 -15.96 3.55 15.48
C ARG A 35 -14.86 4.59 15.23
N GLY A 36 -14.21 5.08 16.28
CA GLY A 36 -13.08 6.01 16.17
C GLY A 36 -11.87 5.38 15.46
N ILE A 37 -11.44 4.20 15.92
CA ILE A 37 -10.32 3.45 15.33
C ILE A 37 -10.63 3.06 13.89
N GLY A 38 -11.84 2.56 13.61
CA GLY A 38 -12.24 2.16 12.25
C GLY A 38 -12.23 3.32 11.25
N LYS A 39 -12.65 4.52 11.68
CA LYS A 39 -12.53 5.74 10.87
C LYS A 39 -11.07 6.13 10.64
N GLY A 40 -10.26 6.15 11.71
CA GLY A 40 -8.84 6.50 11.62
C GLY A 40 -8.06 5.56 10.69
N ILE A 41 -8.28 4.24 10.77
CA ILE A 41 -7.66 3.26 9.87
C ILE A 41 -8.10 3.48 8.42
N ARG A 42 -9.39 3.78 8.18
CA ARG A 42 -9.91 4.03 6.83
C ARG A 42 -9.28 5.27 6.20
N GLU A 43 -9.21 6.37 6.96
CA GLU A 43 -8.61 7.63 6.50
C GLU A 43 -7.11 7.46 6.26
N PHE A 44 -6.41 6.74 7.16
CA PHE A 44 -4.99 6.42 7.00
C PHE A 44 -4.71 5.61 5.73
N ASN A 45 -5.50 4.57 5.47
CA ASN A 45 -5.37 3.74 4.27
C ASN A 45 -5.66 4.53 2.99
N ALA A 46 -6.65 5.42 3.01
CA ALA A 46 -6.95 6.29 1.88
C ALA A 46 -5.79 7.24 1.56
N ALA A 47 -5.25 7.91 2.58
CA ALA A 47 -4.09 8.79 2.43
C ALA A 47 -2.86 8.04 1.89
N LYS A 48 -2.58 6.84 2.42
CA LYS A 48 -1.50 5.98 1.94
C LYS A 48 -1.67 5.63 0.45
N SER A 49 -2.87 5.26 0.03
CA SER A 49 -3.14 4.92 -1.38
C SER A 49 -2.96 6.09 -2.33
N THR A 50 -3.34 7.31 -1.92
CA THR A 50 -3.12 8.53 -2.72
C THR A 50 -1.62 8.79 -2.90
N ILE A 51 -0.85 8.76 -1.81
CA ILE A 51 0.60 9.00 -1.83
C ILE A 51 1.31 7.95 -2.71
N GLU A 52 0.92 6.67 -2.60
CA GLU A 52 1.49 5.60 -3.44
C GLU A 52 1.20 5.81 -4.92
N SER A 53 0.02 6.35 -5.26
CA SER A 53 -0.37 6.61 -6.64
C SER A 53 0.41 7.78 -7.22
N GLU A 54 0.51 8.89 -6.47
CA GLU A 54 1.30 10.07 -6.85
C GLU A 54 2.79 9.73 -7.00
N LEU A 55 3.34 8.96 -6.07
CA LEU A 55 4.74 8.53 -6.14
C LEU A 55 4.99 7.65 -7.37
N LYS A 56 4.07 6.71 -7.66
CA LYS A 56 4.17 5.83 -8.83
C LYS A 56 4.04 6.59 -10.15
N GLU A 57 3.18 7.60 -10.20
CA GLU A 57 3.02 8.48 -11.36
C GLU A 57 4.24 9.38 -11.57
N GLY A 58 4.77 9.98 -10.51
CA GLY A 58 6.00 10.79 -10.57
C GLY A 58 7.22 9.98 -11.03
N ILE A 59 7.35 8.74 -10.57
CA ILE A 59 8.42 7.82 -11.04
C ILE A 59 8.23 7.48 -12.53
N ARG A 60 6.98 7.24 -12.97
CA ARG A 60 6.66 6.96 -14.38
C ARG A 60 6.92 8.15 -15.30
N GLU A 61 6.66 9.38 -14.86
CA GLU A 61 7.00 10.58 -15.62
C GLU A 61 8.51 10.82 -15.72
N ALA A 62 9.25 10.57 -14.64
CA ALA A 62 10.71 10.66 -14.64
C ALA A 62 11.35 9.68 -15.63
N ASP A 63 10.82 8.45 -15.71
CA ASP A 63 11.32 7.42 -16.63
C ASP A 63 10.97 7.72 -18.10
N ASN A 64 9.76 8.26 -18.37
CA ASN A 64 9.36 8.68 -19.72
C ASN A 64 10.16 9.90 -20.24
N LYS A 65 10.48 10.88 -19.38
CA LYS A 65 11.30 12.05 -19.76
C LYS A 65 12.75 11.68 -20.08
N ALA A 66 13.30 10.63 -19.47
CA ALA A 66 14.66 10.16 -19.73
C ALA A 66 14.82 9.47 -21.10
N GLN A 67 13.74 8.95 -21.69
CA GLN A 67 13.79 8.20 -22.95
C GLN A 67 13.53 9.05 -24.21
N GLN A 68 13.08 10.31 -24.07
CA GLN A 68 12.77 11.20 -25.21
C GLN A 68 13.86 12.22 -25.56
N GLN A 69 15.04 12.16 -24.93
CA GLN A 69 16.22 12.95 -25.31
C GLN A 69 17.36 12.04 -25.79
N GLN A 70 17.19 11.42 -26.95
CA GLN A 70 18.33 10.95 -27.74
C GLN A 70 18.40 11.78 -29.03
N PRO A 71 19.36 12.71 -29.16
CA PRO A 71 19.51 13.54 -30.35
C PRO A 71 19.91 12.66 -31.54
N SER A 72 19.12 12.77 -32.60
CA SER A 72 19.46 12.34 -33.95
C SER A 72 20.78 12.99 -34.40
N ALA A 73 21.88 12.25 -34.37
CA ALA A 73 23.11 12.62 -35.09
C ALA A 73 24.00 11.39 -35.36
N SER A 74 23.61 10.58 -36.35
CA SER A 74 24.59 9.83 -37.15
C SER A 74 24.06 9.70 -38.57
N ALA A 75 24.80 10.33 -39.48
CA ALA A 75 24.56 10.62 -40.88
C ALA A 75 24.16 9.42 -41.77
N PRO A 76 23.60 9.67 -42.98
CA PRO A 76 23.17 8.63 -43.89
C PRO A 76 24.39 7.93 -44.52
N SER A 77 24.50 6.61 -44.38
CA SER A 77 25.38 5.81 -45.23
C SER A 77 24.59 5.30 -46.44
N ASN A 78 24.39 6.16 -47.44
CA ASN A 78 23.96 5.74 -48.76
C ASN A 78 25.19 5.27 -49.56
N SER A 79 25.46 3.96 -49.53
CA SER A 79 26.38 3.33 -50.49
C SER A 79 25.59 2.46 -51.46
N ASN A 80 24.63 3.05 -52.18
CA ASN A 80 24.23 2.54 -53.49
C ASN A 80 25.03 3.34 -54.52
N ILE A 81 26.26 2.88 -54.75
CA ILE A 81 27.01 3.24 -55.94
C ILE A 81 26.57 2.25 -56.99
N ASP A 82 25.62 2.72 -57.81
CA ASP A 82 25.43 2.24 -59.16
C ASP A 82 26.79 2.23 -59.86
N ALA A 83 27.28 1.04 -60.21
CA ALA A 83 28.32 0.91 -61.23
C ALA A 83 27.62 0.55 -62.54
N PRO A 84 27.79 1.35 -63.61
CA PRO A 84 27.23 1.05 -64.93
C PRO A 84 28.01 -0.09 -65.61
N HIS A 85 27.23 -0.97 -66.24
CA HIS A 85 27.47 -1.70 -67.49
C HIS A 85 28.91 -1.94 -67.97
N SER A 86 29.23 -3.21 -68.20
CA SER A 86 29.81 -3.72 -69.46
C SER A 86 29.48 -5.20 -69.62
#